data_AF-A0A3B8WKP2-F1
#
_entry.id   AF-A0A3B8WKP2-F1
#
_cell.length_a   1.000
_cell.length_b   1.000
_cell.length_c   1.000
_cell.angle_alpha   90.00
_cell.angle_beta   90.00
_cell.angle_gamma   90.00
#
_symmetry.space_group_name_H-M   'P 1'
#
loop_
_entity.id
_entity.type
_entity.pdbx_description
1 polymer ?
#
loop_
_entity_poly.entity_id
_entity_poly.type
_entity_poly.pdbx_seq_one_letter_code
_entity_poly.pdbx_strand_id
1 'polypeptide(L)'
;MFALINLSYLAAAVCFILGIKGMTRPKTAVRGNQLAAIGMLIAVVAALLHQEIISYAAIIAGMLLGGSIGVWLAKRTATTEMPELVASLNGIGGGGPRA
;
A
#
# COMPACT_ATOMS: atom_id res chain seq x y z
N MET A 1 7.02 18.33 14.77
CA MET A 1 6.29 17.08 14.45
C MET A 1 5.51 17.20 13.15
N PHE A 2 4.56 18.14 13.01
CA PHE A 2 3.76 18.33 11.79
C PHE A 2 4.58 18.49 10.49
N ALA A 3 5.64 19.31 10.51
CA ALA A 3 6.51 19.49 9.35
C ALA A 3 7.18 18.18 8.89
N LEU A 4 7.59 17.31 9.82
CA LEU A 4 8.22 16.02 9.52
C LEU A 4 7.20 15.05 8.90
N ILE A 5 5.96 15.02 9.41
CA ILE A 5 4.87 14.21 8.86
C ILE A 5 4.54 14.66 7.43
N ASN A 6 4.40 15.97 7.20
CA ASN A 6 4.13 16.53 5.88
C ASN A 6 5.26 16.24 4.89
N LEU A 7 6.52 16.37 5.33
CA LEU A 7 7.67 16.04 4.48
C LEU A 7 7.72 14.53 4.16
N SER A 8 7.33 13.68 5.11
CA SER A 8 7.24 12.23 4.90
C SER A 8 6.15 11.88 3.87
N TYR A 9 4.99 12.55 3.92
CA TYR A 9 3.94 12.40 2.90
C TYR A 9 4.39 12.91 1.53
N LEU A 10 5.11 14.03 1.47
CA LEU A 10 5.70 14.51 0.21
C LEU A 10 6.70 13.50 -0.36
N ALA A 11 7.59 12.94 0.47
CA ALA A 11 8.54 11.92 0.07
C ALA A 11 7.84 10.65 -0.42
N ALA A 12 6.79 10.20 0.27
CA ALA A 12 5.96 9.07 -0.15
C ALA A 12 5.29 9.32 -1.50
N ALA A 13 4.70 10.51 -1.70
CA ALA A 13 4.08 10.89 -2.97
C ALA A 13 5.08 10.87 -4.13
N VAL A 14 6.28 11.42 -3.94
CA VAL A 14 7.36 11.35 -4.95
C VAL A 14 7.74 9.90 -5.25
N CYS A 15 7.88 9.05 -4.23
CA CYS A 15 8.16 7.62 -4.42
C CYS A 15 7.08 6.91 -5.24
N PHE A 16 5.79 7.20 -4.97
CA PHE A 16 4.68 6.65 -5.75
C PHE A 16 4.70 7.11 -7.20
N ILE A 17 4.88 8.41 -7.46
CA ILE A 17 4.94 8.96 -8.82
C ILE A 17 6.07 8.30 -9.61
N LEU A 18 7.27 8.23 -9.03
CA LEU A 18 8.42 7.59 -9.66
C LEU A 18 8.24 6.08 -9.82
N GLY A 19 7.60 5.42 -8.85
CA GLY A 19 7.28 3.99 -8.87
C GLY A 19 6.34 3.63 -10.01
N ILE A 20 5.22 4.35 -10.14
CA ILE A 20 4.25 4.20 -11.24
C ILE A 20 4.91 4.48 -12.58
N LYS A 21 5.71 5.55 -12.68
CA LYS A 21 6.49 5.84 -13.90
C LYS A 21 7.43 4.68 -14.26
N GLY A 22 8.09 4.08 -13.28
CA GLY A 22 8.96 2.91 -13.47
C GLY A 22 8.24 1.66 -13.95
N MET A 23 6.96 1.48 -13.57
CA MET A 23 6.14 0.34 -13.99
C MET A 23 5.69 0.40 -15.46
N THR A 24 5.79 1.56 -16.13
CA THR A 24 5.42 1.71 -17.55
C THR A 24 6.38 1.01 -18.53
N ARG A 25 7.58 0.62 -18.09
CA ARG A 25 8.58 -0.06 -18.92
C ARG A 25 8.98 -1.40 -18.28
N PRO A 26 8.98 -2.53 -19.01
CA PRO A 26 9.31 -3.85 -18.45
C PRO A 26 10.68 -3.90 -17.76
N LYS A 27 11.68 -3.24 -18.34
CA LYS A 27 13.05 -3.19 -17.80
C LYS A 27 13.14 -2.54 -16.41
N THR A 28 12.23 -1.62 -16.08
CA THR A 28 12.22 -0.90 -14.79
C THR A 28 11.07 -1.30 -13.88
N ALA A 29 10.18 -2.20 -14.31
CA ALA A 29 8.94 -2.49 -13.61
C ALA A 29 9.15 -3.02 -12.18
N VAL A 30 10.09 -3.94 -11.99
CA VAL A 30 10.42 -4.50 -10.66
C VAL A 30 10.91 -3.41 -9.71
N ARG A 31 11.81 -2.53 -10.19
CA ARG A 31 12.33 -1.40 -9.40
C ARG A 31 11.24 -0.36 -9.11
N GLY A 32 10.35 -0.10 -10.08
CA GLY A 32 9.20 0.77 -9.89
C GLY A 32 8.26 0.28 -8.79
N ASN A 33 7.96 -1.02 -8.79
CA ASN A 33 7.14 -1.64 -7.74
C ASN A 33 7.81 -1.57 -6.35
N GLN A 34 9.12 -1.83 -6.26
CA GLN A 34 9.87 -1.70 -5.01
C GLN A 34 9.86 -0.26 -4.46
N LEU A 35 10.00 0.74 -5.34
CA LEU A 35 9.95 2.15 -4.94
C LEU A 35 8.55 2.54 -4.43
N ALA A 36 7.49 2.07 -5.07
CA ALA A 36 6.12 2.26 -4.59
C ALA A 36 5.88 1.58 -3.23
N ALA A 37 6.41 0.38 -3.02
CA ALA A 37 6.33 -0.32 -1.74
C ALA A 37 7.04 0.45 -0.60
N ILE A 38 8.21 1.04 -0.87
CA ILE A 38 8.91 1.92 0.07
C ILE A 38 8.07 3.17 0.37
N GLY A 39 7.47 3.78 -0.67
CA GLY A 39 6.56 4.92 -0.51
C GLY A 39 5.37 4.59 0.40
N MET A 40 4.76 3.43 0.21
CA MET A 40 3.68 2.94 1.08
C MET A 40 4.13 2.77 2.53
N LEU A 41 5.32 2.20 2.76
CA LEU A 41 5.87 2.04 4.11
C LEU A 41 6.09 3.39 4.81
N ILE A 42 6.66 4.36 4.10
CA ILE A 42 6.85 5.73 4.62
C ILE A 42 5.51 6.35 5.02
N ALA A 43 4.49 6.22 4.16
CA ALA A 43 3.16 6.77 4.42
C ALA A 43 2.50 6.11 5.65
N VAL A 44 2.60 4.79 5.79
CA VAL A 44 2.09 4.05 6.96
C VAL A 44 2.77 4.51 8.24
N VAL A 45 4.11 4.63 8.25
CA VAL A 45 4.85 5.10 9.43
C VAL A 45 4.48 6.56 9.77
N ALA A 46 4.36 7.43 8.78
CA ALA A 46 3.94 8.81 8.99
C ALA A 46 2.51 8.90 9.56
N ALA A 47 1.59 8.06 9.09
CA ALA A 47 0.23 7.95 9.61
C ALA A 47 0.22 7.46 11.07
N LEU A 48 1.08 6.47 11.41
CA LEU A 48 1.24 5.98 12.78
C LEU A 48 1.86 7.02 13.73
N LEU A 49 2.55 8.04 13.23
CA LEU A 49 3.11 9.12 14.05
C LEU A 49 2.14 10.30 14.22
N HIS A 50 1.01 10.28 13.52
CA HIS A 50 -0.03 11.29 13.66
C HIS A 50 -0.78 11.07 14.98
N GLN A 51 -0.94 12.10 15.80
CA GLN A 51 -1.33 11.96 17.23
C GLN A 51 -2.82 11.64 17.49
N GLU A 52 -3.55 11.11 16.51
CA GLU A 52 -4.97 10.76 16.63
C GLU A 52 -5.20 9.24 16.57
N ILE A 53 -4.38 8.46 17.28
CA ILE A 53 -4.48 7.00 17.26
C ILE A 53 -5.15 6.49 18.54
N ILE A 54 -6.32 5.88 18.36
CA ILE A 54 -7.14 5.31 19.44
C ILE A 54 -6.50 4.03 20.02
N SER A 55 -5.88 3.19 19.18
CA SER A 55 -5.17 1.97 19.61
C SER A 55 -4.16 1.47 18.59
N TYR A 56 -2.88 1.54 18.92
CA TYR A 56 -1.79 0.97 18.10
C TYR A 56 -1.91 -0.55 17.96
N ALA A 57 -2.38 -1.23 19.00
CA ALA A 57 -2.54 -2.68 19.00
C ALA A 57 -3.58 -3.11 17.94
N ALA A 58 -4.70 -2.39 17.83
CA ALA A 58 -5.73 -2.67 16.83
C ALA A 58 -5.22 -2.44 15.40
N ILE A 59 -4.46 -1.36 15.16
CA ILE A 59 -3.89 -1.07 13.84
C ILE A 59 -2.88 -2.13 13.43
N ILE A 60 -1.95 -2.49 14.31
CA ILE A 60 -0.93 -3.51 14.03
C ILE A 60 -1.60 -4.87 13.81
N ALA A 61 -2.57 -5.25 14.64
CA ALA A 61 -3.32 -6.49 14.46
C ALA A 61 -4.05 -6.53 13.12
N GLY A 62 -4.74 -5.44 12.75
CA GLY A 62 -5.42 -5.32 11.46
C GLY A 62 -4.46 -5.39 10.27
N MET A 63 -3.31 -4.72 10.35
CA MET A 63 -2.27 -4.74 9.32
C MET A 63 -1.67 -6.14 9.14
N LEU A 64 -1.38 -6.85 10.24
CA LEU A 64 -0.84 -8.20 10.19
C LEU A 64 -1.87 -9.19 9.64
N LEU A 65 -3.12 -9.13 10.10
CA LEU A 65 -4.20 -9.98 9.60
C LEU A 65 -4.46 -9.71 8.12
N GLY A 66 -4.75 -8.46 7.73
CA GLY A 66 -5.01 -8.11 6.34
C GLY A 66 -3.83 -8.39 5.41
N GLY A 67 -2.61 -8.05 5.85
CA GLY A 67 -1.38 -8.31 5.11
C GLY A 67 -1.12 -9.80 4.90
N SER A 68 -1.29 -10.62 5.94
CA SER A 68 -1.12 -12.07 5.84
C SER A 68 -2.13 -12.74 4.90
N ILE A 69 -3.40 -12.33 4.96
CA ILE A 69 -4.45 -12.83 4.07
C ILE A 69 -4.15 -12.40 2.62
N GLY A 70 -3.76 -11.14 2.41
CA GLY A 70 -3.38 -10.63 1.09
C GLY A 70 -2.20 -11.39 0.49
N VAL A 71 -1.15 -11.65 1.27
CA VAL A 71 0.01 -12.45 0.82
C VAL A 71 -0.40 -13.89 0.51
N TRP A 72 -1.26 -14.49 1.32
CA TRP A 72 -1.74 -15.85 1.10
C TRP A 72 -2.54 -15.96 -0.20
N LEU A 73 -3.49 -15.05 -0.42
CA LEU A 73 -4.27 -14.97 -1.67
C LEU A 73 -3.35 -14.78 -2.88
N ALA A 74 -2.47 -13.78 -2.84
CA ALA A 74 -1.56 -13.46 -3.95
C ALA A 74 -0.65 -14.62 -4.36
N LYS A 75 -0.24 -15.48 -3.41
CA LYS A 75 0.61 -16.64 -3.70
C LYS A 75 -0.16 -17.85 -4.23
N ARG A 76 -1.47 -17.95 -3.94
CA ARG A 76 -2.27 -19.14 -4.24
C ARG A 76 -3.11 -19.00 -5.51
N THR A 77 -3.36 -17.78 -5.96
CA THR A 77 -4.14 -17.50 -7.17
C THR A 77 -3.36 -17.84 -8.44
N ALA A 78 -4.04 -18.47 -9.41
CA ALA A 78 -3.46 -18.77 -10.71
C ALA A 78 -3.21 -17.47 -11.50
N THR A 79 -2.18 -17.46 -12.37
CA THR A 79 -1.88 -16.27 -13.20
C THR A 79 -3.01 -15.90 -14.17
N THR A 80 -3.89 -16.86 -14.50
CA THR A 80 -5.10 -16.65 -15.32
C THR A 80 -6.22 -15.93 -14.57
N GLU A 81 -6.26 -16.04 -13.24
CA GLU A 81 -7.27 -15.46 -12.35
C GLU A 81 -6.81 -14.12 -11.75
N MET A 82 -5.62 -13.64 -12.13
CA MET A 82 -5.08 -12.35 -11.69
C MET A 82 -6.05 -11.17 -11.90
N PRO A 83 -6.80 -11.07 -13.02
CA PRO A 83 -7.77 -9.99 -13.19
C PRO A 83 -8.86 -9.99 -12.12
N GLU A 84 -9.36 -11.16 -11.71
CA GLU A 84 -10.42 -11.31 -10.70
C GLU A 84 -9.90 -10.97 -9.29
N LEU A 85 -8.71 -11.45 -8.95
CA LEU A 85 -8.05 -11.10 -7.69
C LEU A 85 -7.88 -9.59 -7.58
N VAL A 86 -7.37 -8.92 -8.62
CA VAL A 86 -7.20 -7.45 -8.62
C VAL A 86 -8.55 -6.73 -8.49
N ALA A 87 -9.61 -7.20 -9.15
CA ALA A 87 -10.95 -6.63 -9.02
C ALA A 87 -11.47 -6.72 -7.58
N SER A 88 -11.29 -7.88 -6.92
CA SER A 88 -11.69 -8.07 -5.52
C SER A 88 -10.91 -7.16 -4.57
N LEU A 89 -9.59 -7.03 -4.75
CA LEU A 89 -8.74 -6.17 -3.93
C LEU A 89 -9.07 -4.68 -4.11
N ASN A 90 -9.36 -4.26 -5.34
CA ASN A 90 -9.82 -2.89 -5.62
C ASN A 90 -11.20 -2.63 -5.00
N GLY A 91 -12.11 -3.60 -5.03
CA GLY A 91 -13.43 -3.51 -4.38
C GLY A 91 -13.34 -3.38 -2.86
N ILE A 92 -12.44 -4.13 -2.22
CA ILE A 92 -12.18 -4.03 -0.77
C ILE A 92 -11.55 -2.68 -0.42
N GLY A 93 -10.58 -2.22 -1.22
CA GLY A 93 -9.87 -0.96 -0.98
C GLY A 93 -10.68 0.31 -1.24
N GLY A 94 -11.64 0.27 -2.18
CA GLY A 94 -12.50 1.41 -2.52
C GLY A 94 -13.72 1.61 -1.59
N GLY A 95 -14.02 0.62 -0.75
CA GLY A 95 -15.17 0.63 0.16
C GLY A 95 -16.49 0.20 -0.50
N GLY A 96 -16.87 -1.08 -0.37
CA GLY A 96 -18.25 -1.48 -0.64
C GLY A 96 -19.17 -1.12 0.55
N PRO A 97 -20.50 -0.96 0.41
CA PRO A 97 -21.34 -0.43 -0.68
C PRO A 97 -21.77 1.03 -0.38
N ARG A 98 -20.83 1.90 0.02
CA ARG A 98 -21.08 3.30 0.40
C ARG A 98 -19.97 4.25 -0.09
N ALA A 99 -19.58 4.10 -1.36
CA ALA A 99 -18.97 5.22 -2.10
C ALA A 99 -20.08 6.05 -2.73
#